data_AF-A0A6I6WFF4-F1
#
_entry.id   AF-A0A6I6WFF4-F1
#
_cell.length_a   1.000
_cell.length_b   1.000
_cell.length_c   1.000
_cell.angle_alpha   90.00
_cell.angle_beta   90.00
_cell.angle_gamma   90.00
#
_symmetry.space_group_name_H-M   'P 1'
#
loop_
_entity.id
_entity.type
_entity.pdbx_description
1 polymer ?
#
loop_
_entity_poly.entity_id
_entity_poly.type
_entity_poly.pdbx_seq_one_letter_code
_entity_poly.pdbx_strand_id
1 'polypeptide(L)'
;MHRWIIYGEAKGGGVDHISGDKTNNRRANLRIATQTQNARNTRIATNNTSGFKGVSQTAEGRWRARITVDRAEIRLGNFDTREQAAAAYDAAALIHHGEFASPNEPPLCL
;
A
#
# COMPACT_ATOMS: atom_id res chain seq x y z
N MET A 1 -15.76 12.00 4.88
CA MET A 1 -17.04 11.39 5.27
C MET A 1 -17.63 10.69 4.03
N HIS A 2 -17.28 9.42 3.75
CA HIS A 2 -17.73 8.68 2.54
C HIS A 2 -18.40 7.33 2.81
N ARG A 3 -18.66 7.00 4.08
CA ARG A 3 -19.13 5.68 4.51
C ARG A 3 -20.60 5.38 4.15
N TRP A 4 -21.28 6.24 3.40
CA TRP A 4 -22.74 6.25 3.26
C TRP A 4 -23.27 6.26 1.82
N ILE A 5 -22.42 6.27 0.78
CA ILE A 5 -22.89 6.46 -0.61
C ILE A 5 -23.01 5.14 -1.41
N ILE A 6 -22.54 4.01 -0.90
CA ILE A 6 -22.63 2.71 -1.61
C ILE A 6 -23.14 1.65 -0.63
N TYR A 7 -24.46 1.51 -0.51
CA TYR A 7 -25.11 0.57 0.42
C TYR A 7 -25.10 -0.89 -0.10
N GLY A 8 -25.13 -1.84 0.84
CA GLY A 8 -25.37 -3.26 0.60
C GLY A 8 -24.65 -4.11 1.64
N GLU A 9 -25.35 -5.07 2.24
CA GLU A 9 -24.99 -5.90 3.40
C GLU A 9 -23.74 -6.80 3.26
N ALA A 10 -22.65 -6.33 2.66
CA ALA A 10 -21.36 -7.00 2.73
C ALA A 10 -20.70 -6.63 4.07
N LYS A 11 -20.94 -7.44 5.10
CA LYS A 11 -20.24 -7.34 6.39
C LYS A 11 -18.72 -7.20 6.16
N GLY A 12 -18.19 -5.99 6.33
CA GLY A 12 -16.74 -5.70 6.33
C GLY A 12 -16.17 -4.97 5.10
N GLY A 13 -16.99 -4.60 4.11
CA GLY A 13 -16.58 -3.76 2.97
C GLY A 13 -16.80 -2.26 3.19
N GLY A 14 -15.86 -1.43 2.76
CA GLY A 14 -15.95 0.03 2.75
C GLY A 14 -15.67 0.62 1.37
N VAL A 15 -15.79 1.94 1.26
CA VAL A 15 -15.39 2.69 0.05
C VAL A 15 -13.92 3.04 0.16
N ASP A 16 -13.13 2.62 -0.83
CA ASP A 16 -11.74 3.00 -1.00
C ASP A 16 -11.61 4.08 -2.09
N HIS A 17 -10.67 4.99 -1.89
CA HIS A 17 -10.32 6.02 -2.86
C HIS A 17 -9.16 5.48 -3.70
N ILE A 18 -9.37 5.23 -4.99
CA ILE A 18 -8.38 4.61 -5.89
C ILE A 18 -7.05 5.37 -5.83
N SER A 19 -7.09 6.71 -5.83
CA SER A 19 -5.89 7.55 -5.73
C SER A 19 -5.30 7.70 -4.32
N GLY A 20 -5.97 7.16 -3.29
CA GLY A 20 -5.66 7.43 -1.89
C GLY A 20 -5.96 8.87 -1.42
N ASP A 21 -6.48 9.73 -2.30
CA ASP A 21 -6.94 11.08 -1.95
C ASP A 21 -8.39 11.05 -1.45
N LYS A 22 -8.54 11.21 -0.13
CA LYS A 22 -9.83 11.20 0.58
C LYS A 22 -10.73 12.40 0.26
N THR A 23 -10.20 13.43 -0.42
CA THR A 23 -10.95 14.64 -0.80
C THR A 23 -11.56 14.53 -2.20
N ASN A 24 -11.04 13.65 -3.05
CA ASN A 24 -11.55 13.41 -4.39
C ASN A 24 -12.69 12.38 -4.38
N ASN A 25 -13.92 12.89 -4.35
CA ASN A 25 -15.13 12.08 -4.14
C ASN A 25 -15.85 11.78 -5.45
N ARG A 26 -15.19 11.99 -6.59
CA ARG A 26 -15.73 11.62 -7.90
C ARG A 26 -15.97 10.12 -7.94
N ARG A 27 -17.10 9.69 -8.48
CA ARG A 27 -17.46 8.26 -8.58
C ARG A 27 -16.36 7.41 -9.23
N ALA A 28 -15.65 7.97 -10.22
CA ALA A 28 -14.52 7.32 -10.89
C ALA A 28 -13.28 7.11 -9.99
N ASN A 29 -13.18 7.81 -8.85
CA ASN A 29 -12.11 7.65 -7.86
C ASN A 29 -12.52 6.76 -6.68
N LEU A 30 -13.74 6.21 -6.67
CA LEU A 30 -14.25 5.37 -5.59
C LEU A 30 -14.39 3.93 -6.05
N ARG A 31 -13.98 2.97 -5.22
CA ARG A 31 -14.19 1.54 -5.44
C ARG A 31 -14.65 0.83 -4.16
N ILE A 32 -15.28 -0.33 -4.34
CA ILE A 32 -15.63 -1.21 -3.22
C ILE A 32 -14.38 -1.98 -2.82
N ALA A 33 -14.03 -1.93 -1.53
CA ALA A 33 -12.87 -2.63 -0.99
C ALA A 33 -13.18 -3.22 0.40
N THR A 34 -12.64 -4.39 0.70
CA THR A 34 -12.57 -4.89 2.08
C THR A 34 -11.64 -4.01 2.92
N GLN A 35 -11.77 -4.07 4.25
CA GLN A 35 -10.83 -3.38 5.14
C GLN A 35 -9.36 -3.77 4.87
N THR A 36 -9.09 -5.03 4.55
CA THR A 36 -7.73 -5.51 4.22
C THR A 36 -7.25 -4.92 2.89
N GLN A 37 -8.10 -4.85 1.86
CA GLN A 37 -7.75 -4.22 0.59
C GLN A 37 -7.51 -2.71 0.75
N ASN A 38 -8.36 -2.01 1.50
CA ASN A 38 -8.16 -0.59 1.80
C ASN A 38 -6.86 -0.36 2.58
N ALA A 39 -6.52 -1.24 3.53
CA ALA A 39 -5.25 -1.18 4.24
C ALA A 39 -4.02 -1.33 3.31
N ARG A 40 -4.13 -2.11 2.21
CA ARG A 40 -3.09 -2.19 1.17
C ARG A 40 -2.93 -0.87 0.43
N ASN A 41 -4.02 -0.12 0.22
CA ASN A 41 -4.03 1.20 -0.42
C ASN A 41 -3.78 2.37 0.57
N THR A 42 -2.95 2.16 1.59
CA THR A 42 -2.60 3.22 2.55
C THR A 42 -1.33 3.96 2.16
N ARG A 43 -1.29 5.26 2.45
CA ARG A 43 -0.07 6.07 2.38
C ARG A 43 0.92 5.66 3.47
N ILE A 44 2.18 6.06 3.32
CA ILE A 44 3.19 5.92 4.36
C ILE A 44 2.72 6.58 5.66
N ALA A 45 3.03 5.94 6.80
CA ALA A 45 2.77 6.53 8.11
C ALA A 45 3.62 7.79 8.30
N THR A 46 3.09 8.79 9.00
CA THR A 46 3.78 10.08 9.23
C THR A 46 5.08 9.94 10.05
N ASN A 47 5.19 8.86 10.83
CA ASN A 47 6.38 8.51 11.60
C ASN A 47 7.32 7.55 10.86
N ASN A 48 7.07 7.27 9.57
CA ASN A 48 7.97 6.46 8.76
C ASN A 48 9.26 7.25 8.49
N THR A 49 10.39 6.71 8.94
CA THR A 49 11.72 7.34 8.82
C THR A 49 12.45 6.99 7.52
N SER A 50 12.05 5.93 6.80
CA SER A 50 12.69 5.56 5.54
C SER A 50 12.21 6.44 4.38
N GLY A 51 11.01 6.99 4.49
CA GLY A 51 10.31 7.69 3.39
C GLY A 51 9.63 6.73 2.41
N PHE A 52 9.76 5.41 2.63
CA PHE A 52 9.27 4.37 1.74
C PHE A 52 8.39 3.37 2.50
N LYS A 53 7.27 3.01 1.91
CA LYS A 53 6.34 1.99 2.39
C LYS A 53 7.00 0.62 2.36
N GLY A 54 6.81 -0.15 3.43
CA GLY A 54 7.39 -1.49 3.58
C GLY A 54 8.91 -1.51 3.82
N VAL A 55 9.57 -0.36 3.87
CA VAL A 55 11.02 -0.23 4.04
C VAL A 55 11.36 0.29 5.43
N SER A 56 12.35 -0.31 6.08
CA SER A 56 12.90 0.17 7.35
C SER A 56 14.39 -0.13 7.45
N GLN A 57 15.12 0.64 8.25
CA GLN A 57 16.53 0.38 8.50
C GLN A 57 16.69 -0.73 9.57
N THR A 58 17.68 -1.60 9.40
CA THR A 58 18.10 -2.59 10.40
C THR A 58 19.10 -1.98 11.37
N ALA A 59 19.36 -2.65 12.49
CA ALA A 59 20.38 -2.21 13.45
C ALA A 59 21.80 -2.19 12.84
N GLU A 60 22.03 -2.99 11.81
CA GLU A 60 23.29 -3.09 11.06
C GLU A 60 23.42 -1.98 9.99
N GLY A 61 22.42 -1.08 9.87
CA GLY A 61 22.42 0.01 8.90
C GLY A 61 21.91 -0.38 7.51
N ARG A 62 21.57 -1.64 7.26
CA ARG A 62 20.99 -2.12 5.99
C ARG A 62 19.51 -1.77 5.89
N TRP A 63 18.97 -1.78 4.68
CA TRP A 63 17.56 -1.48 4.41
C TRP A 63 16.78 -2.75 4.14
N ARG A 64 15.83 -3.08 5.01
CA ARG A 64 14.95 -4.25 4.84
C ARG A 64 13.65 -3.86 4.16
N ALA A 65 13.20 -4.71 3.25
CA ALA A 65 11.87 -4.62 2.63
C ALA A 65 10.98 -5.79 3.09
N ARG A 66 9.73 -5.47 3.41
CA ARG A 66 8.71 -6.45 3.83
C ARG A 66 7.33 -6.08 3.33
N ILE A 67 6.51 -7.09 3.08
CA ILE A 67 5.13 -6.93 2.68
C ILE A 67 4.24 -7.88 3.48
N THR A 68 3.03 -7.45 3.82
CA THR A 68 2.04 -8.33 4.44
C THR A 68 1.03 -8.78 3.40
N VAL A 69 0.86 -10.10 3.29
CA VAL A 69 -0.09 -10.76 2.39
C VAL A 69 -0.83 -11.79 3.22
N ASP A 70 -2.17 -11.77 3.19
CA ASP A 70 -3.03 -12.71 3.92
C ASP A 70 -2.66 -12.91 5.39
N ARG A 71 -2.31 -11.79 6.07
CA ARG A 71 -1.87 -11.73 7.48
C ARG A 71 -0.51 -12.35 7.78
N ALA A 72 0.22 -12.80 6.76
CA ALA A 72 1.60 -13.25 6.86
C ALA A 72 2.56 -12.15 6.38
N GLU A 73 3.66 -11.94 7.10
CA GLU A 73 4.76 -11.08 6.67
C GLU A 73 5.71 -11.86 5.76
N ILE A 74 5.94 -11.35 4.55
CA ILE A 74 6.92 -11.85 3.60
C ILE A 74 8.13 -10.93 3.65
N ARG A 75 9.31 -11.54 3.88
CA ARG A 75 10.60 -10.84 3.83
C ARG A 75 11.08 -10.81 2.40
N LEU A 76 11.22 -9.61 1.84
CA LEU A 76 11.63 -9.41 0.45
C LEU A 76 13.15 -9.33 0.30
N GLY A 77 13.85 -8.97 1.38
CA GLY A 77 15.30 -8.96 1.44
C GLY A 77 15.86 -7.81 2.27
N ASN A 78 17.18 -7.78 2.34
CA ASN A 78 17.98 -6.66 2.87
C ASN A 78 18.83 -6.09 1.74
N PHE A 79 18.87 -4.78 1.64
CA PHE A 79 19.48 -4.01 0.57
C PHE A 79 20.42 -2.96 1.15
N ASP A 80 21.29 -2.43 0.31
CA ASP A 80 22.30 -1.47 0.75
C ASP A 80 21.76 -0.03 0.68
N THR A 81 20.73 0.18 -0.14
CA THR A 81 20.02 1.46 -0.27
C THR A 81 18.52 1.30 -0.01
N ARG A 82 17.88 2.37 0.47
CA ARG A 82 16.43 2.39 0.71
C ARG A 82 15.63 2.32 -0.59
N GLU A 83 16.19 2.85 -1.69
CA GLU A 83 15.61 2.85 -3.02
C GLU A 83 15.51 1.43 -3.59
N GLN A 84 16.56 0.61 -3.42
CA GLN A 84 16.51 -0.81 -3.79
C GLN A 84 15.46 -1.59 -2.98
N ALA A 85 15.38 -1.31 -1.68
CA ALA A 85 14.36 -1.91 -0.82
C ALA A 85 12.94 -1.48 -1.23
N ALA A 86 12.77 -0.22 -1.64
CA ALA A 86 11.49 0.30 -2.13
C ALA A 86 11.09 -0.35 -3.46
N ALA A 87 12.02 -0.49 -4.41
CA ALA A 87 11.77 -1.18 -5.67
C ALA A 87 11.34 -2.64 -5.46
N ALA A 88 11.97 -3.35 -4.51
CA ALA A 88 11.56 -4.71 -4.15
C ALA A 88 10.16 -4.75 -3.54
N TYR A 89 9.81 -3.77 -2.71
CA TYR A 89 8.45 -3.62 -2.17
C TYR A 89 7.43 -3.36 -3.27
N ASP A 90 7.74 -2.46 -4.21
CA ASP A 90 6.83 -2.05 -5.28
C ASP A 90 6.51 -3.23 -6.21
N ALA A 91 7.53 -4.01 -6.60
CA ALA A 91 7.35 -5.24 -7.35
C ALA A 91 6.44 -6.24 -6.61
N ALA A 92 6.68 -6.45 -5.31
CA ALA A 92 5.87 -7.35 -4.50
C ALA A 92 4.43 -6.82 -4.31
N ALA A 93 4.24 -5.51 -4.16
CA ALA A 93 2.93 -4.90 -4.03
C ALA A 93 2.11 -5.08 -5.31
N LEU A 94 2.71 -4.86 -6.49
CA LEU A 94 2.05 -5.10 -7.77
C LEU A 94 1.61 -6.56 -7.93
N ILE A 95 2.48 -7.51 -7.54
CA ILE A 95 2.19 -8.95 -7.63
C ILE A 95 1.09 -9.38 -6.65
N HIS A 96 1.21 -9.00 -5.38
CA HIS A 96 0.35 -9.54 -4.32
C HIS A 96 -0.89 -8.71 -4.02
N HIS A 97 -0.86 -7.39 -4.25
CA HIS A 97 -1.96 -6.48 -3.92
C HIS A 97 -2.74 -6.04 -5.15
N GLY A 98 -2.18 -6.22 -6.36
CA GLY A 98 -2.85 -5.96 -7.64
C GLY A 98 -3.34 -4.51 -7.74
N GLU A 99 -4.62 -4.32 -8.07
CA GLU A 99 -5.22 -2.99 -8.16
C GLU A 99 -5.19 -2.20 -6.83
N PHE A 100 -5.05 -2.87 -5.68
CA PHE A 100 -4.97 -2.23 -4.36
C PHE A 100 -3.52 -1.91 -3.94
N ALA A 101 -2.55 -2.18 -4.83
CA ALA A 101 -1.18 -1.80 -4.61
C ALA A 101 -1.05 -0.27 -4.53
N SER A 102 -0.29 0.20 -3.55
CA SER A 102 0.15 1.59 -3.45
C SER A 102 1.67 1.58 -3.41
N PRO A 103 2.33 1.43 -4.57
CA PRO A 103 3.79 1.45 -4.70
C PRO A 103 4.36 2.83 -4.34
N ASN A 104 5.65 2.87 -4.05
CA ASN A 104 6.39 4.07 -3.66
C ASN A 104 6.75 4.94 -4.85
N GLU A 105 7.23 4.35 -5.93
CA GLU A 105 7.44 5.05 -7.20
C GLU A 105 6.19 4.91 -8.08
N PRO A 106 5.86 5.92 -8.90
CA PRO A 106 4.91 5.71 -9.97
C PRO A 106 5.45 4.56 -10.84
N PRO A 107 4.61 3.59 -11.25
CA PRO A 107 5.07 2.54 -12.15
C PRO A 107 5.73 3.23 -13.34
N LEU A 108 7.00 2.89 -13.60
CA LEU A 108 7.73 3.39 -14.76
C LEU A 108 6.81 3.19 -15.97
N CYS A 109 6.28 4.29 -16.50
CA CYS A 109 5.59 4.28 -17.77
C CYS A 109 6.65 3.89 -18.81
N LEU A 110 6.59 2.65 -19.27
CA LEU A 110 7.17 2.24 -20.56
C LEU A 110 6.15 2.54 -21.66
#